data_AF-A0A9E8TUL2-F1
#
_entry.id   AF-A0A9E8TUL2-F1
#
_cell.length_a   1.000
_cell.length_b   1.000
_cell.length_c   1.000
_cell.angle_alpha   90.00
_cell.angle_beta   90.00
_cell.angle_gamma   90.00
#
_symmetry.space_group_name_H-M   'P 1'
#
loop_
_entity.id
_entity.type
_entity.pdbx_description
1 polymer ?
#
loop_
_entity_poly.entity_id
_entity_poly.type
_entity_poly.pdbx_seq_one_letter_code
_entity_poly.pdbx_strand_id
1 'polypeptide(L)' 'MDTTVPTGEFEGMDLQQFAQEHTYAARELLKDSGFRREFTDHYYDLDFYLRGVPKARRWMSGH' A
#
# COMPACT_ATOMS: atom_id res chain seq x y z
N MET A 1 0.30 3.03 15.92
CA MET A 1 -0.31 3.45 14.64
C MET A 1 -0.73 2.18 13.97
N ASP A 2 -2.03 2.04 13.70
CA ASP A 2 -2.53 0.88 12.96
C ASP A 2 -2.08 1.05 11.50
N THR A 3 -1.24 0.15 11.01
CA THR A 3 -0.71 0.19 9.63
C THR A 3 -1.41 -0.85 8.77
N THR A 4 -2.71 -1.08 9.00
CA THR A 4 -3.49 -2.02 8.22
C THR A 4 -4.35 -1.29 7.19
N VAL A 5 -4.79 -2.00 6.15
CA VAL A 5 -5.74 -1.48 5.17
C VAL A 5 -7.05 -1.19 5.91
N PRO A 6 -7.54 0.06 5.88
CA PRO A 6 -8.68 0.42 6.71
C PRO A 6 -10.04 0.15 6.04
N THR A 7 -10.06 -0.34 4.79
CA THR A 7 -11.31 -0.58 4.05
C THR A 7 -11.10 -1.49 2.83
N GLY A 8 -12.17 -2.13 2.34
CA GLY A 8 -12.19 -2.96 1.14
C GLY A 8 -11.98 -4.45 1.42
N GLU A 9 -11.70 -5.23 0.37
CA GLU A 9 -11.53 -6.69 0.50
C GLU A 9 -10.27 -7.09 1.31
N PHE A 10 -9.32 -6.16 1.48
CA PHE A 10 -8.06 -6.37 2.17
C PHE A 10 -8.05 -5.75 3.58
N GLU A 11 -9.21 -5.33 4.10
CA GLU A 11 -9.34 -4.71 5.43
C GLU A 11 -8.61 -5.54 6.51
N GLY A 12 -7.79 -4.88 7.32
CA GLY A 12 -6.99 -5.52 8.37
C GLY A 12 -5.68 -6.17 7.90
N MET A 13 -5.39 -6.20 6.60
CA MET A 13 -4.08 -6.60 6.07
C MET A 13 -3.05 -5.49 6.31
N ASP A 14 -1.80 -5.83 6.64
CA ASP A 14 -0.73 -4.84 6.73
C ASP A 14 -0.52 -4.08 5.40
N LEU A 15 -0.42 -2.75 5.45
CA LEU A 15 -0.29 -1.88 4.27
C LEU A 15 0.97 -2.17 3.45
N GLN A 16 2.07 -2.55 4.10
CA GLN A 16 3.31 -2.91 3.41
C GLN A 16 3.14 -4.25 2.67
N GLN A 17 2.54 -5.25 3.31
CA GLN A 17 2.20 -6.52 2.64
C GLN A 17 1.25 -6.31 1.48
N PHE A 18 0.18 -5.53 1.71
CA PHE A 18 -0.80 -5.18 0.69
C PHE A 18 -0.16 -4.49 -0.53
N ALA A 19 0.75 -3.53 -0.31
CA ALA A 19 1.47 -2.87 -1.39
C ALA A 19 2.35 -3.84 -2.21
N GLN A 20 2.98 -4.81 -1.54
CA GLN A 20 3.90 -5.77 -2.17
C GLN A 20 3.19 -6.91 -2.91
N GLU A 21 2.18 -7.51 -2.29
CA GLU A 21 1.45 -8.67 -2.81
C GLU A 21 0.32 -8.25 -3.76
N HIS A 22 -0.31 -7.12 -3.49
CA HIS A 22 -1.47 -6.59 -4.22
C HIS A 22 -1.22 -5.18 -4.78
N THR A 23 -0.05 -4.97 -5.39
CA THR A 23 0.38 -3.68 -5.96
C THR A 23 -0.67 -3.01 -6.87
N TYR A 24 -1.43 -3.79 -7.64
CA TYR A 24 -2.46 -3.26 -8.53
C TYR A 24 -3.64 -2.68 -7.74
N ALA A 25 -4.22 -3.45 -6.81
CA ALA A 25 -5.30 -3.00 -5.95
C ALA A 25 -4.88 -1.81 -5.07
N ALA A 26 -3.65 -1.84 -4.54
CA ALA A 26 -3.09 -0.73 -3.78
C ALA A 26 -3.01 0.58 -4.60
N ARG A 27 -2.63 0.49 -5.88
CA ARG A 27 -2.64 1.64 -6.79
C ARG A 27 -4.05 2.13 -7.13
N GLU A 28 -5.02 1.23 -7.21
CA GLU A 28 -6.43 1.60 -7.39
C GLU A 28 -6.96 2.34 -6.16
N LEU A 29 -6.62 1.86 -4.96
CA LEU A 29 -6.99 2.52 -3.69
C LEU A 29 -6.43 3.95 -3.62
N LEU A 30 -5.19 4.17 -4.08
CA LEU A 30 -4.60 5.52 -4.17
C LEU A 30 -5.25 6.43 -5.22
N LYS A 31 -6.01 5.88 -6.17
CA LYS A 31 -6.81 6.69 -7.12
C LYS A 31 -8.17 7.08 -6.53
N ASP A 32 -8.63 6.36 -5.51
CA ASP A 32 -9.88 6.66 -4.84
C ASP A 32 -9.77 7.95 -4.01
N SER A 33 -10.60 8.94 -4.37
CA SER A 33 -10.58 10.25 -3.71
C SER A 33 -11.27 10.23 -2.35
N GLY A 34 -12.13 9.24 -2.07
CA GLY A 34 -12.73 9.01 -0.76
C GLY A 34 -11.67 8.49 0.22
N PHE A 35 -10.90 7.49 -0.19
CA PHE A 35 -9.80 6.93 0.59
C PHE A 35 -8.78 8.00 1.00
N ARG A 36 -8.36 8.87 0.08
CA ARG A 36 -7.45 9.98 0.40
C ARG A 36 -8.03 10.97 1.43
N ARG A 37 -9.34 11.23 1.38
CA ARG A 37 -10.01 12.19 2.28
C ARG A 37 -10.28 11.61 3.67
N GLU A 38 -10.64 10.33 3.74
CA GLU A 38 -11.02 9.67 4.99
C GLU A 38 -9.82 9.07 5.71
N PHE A 39 -8.84 8.55 4.96
CA PHE A 39 -7.66 7.85 5.47
C PHE A 39 -6.36 8.51 4.96
N THR A 40 -6.20 9.80 5.21
CA THR A 40 -5.05 10.58 4.70
C THR A 40 -3.69 10.01 5.14
N ASP A 41 -3.53 9.57 6.40
CA ASP A 41 -2.29 8.95 6.86
C ASP A 41 -2.00 7.63 6.10
N HIS A 42 -2.98 6.72 6.07
CA HIS A 42 -2.86 5.44 5.35
C HIS A 42 -2.58 5.63 3.85
N TYR A 43 -3.11 6.71 3.24
CA TYR A 43 -2.80 7.08 1.87
C TYR A 43 -1.32 7.38 1.67
N TYR A 44 -0.72 8.19 2.55
CA TYR A 44 0.70 8.52 2.46
C TYR A 44 1.60 7.33 2.77
N ASP A 45 1.22 6.49 3.74
CA ASP A 45 1.92 5.23 4.03
C ASP A 45 1.88 4.28 2.82
N LEU A 46 0.70 4.10 2.21
CA LEU A 46 0.53 3.23 1.05
C LEU A 46 1.31 3.74 -0.18
N ASP A 47 1.29 5.04 -0.46
CA ASP A 47 2.12 5.66 -1.51
C ASP A 47 3.61 5.46 -1.22
N PHE A 48 4.04 5.61 0.03
CA PHE A 48 5.41 5.36 0.44
C PHE A 48 5.83 3.91 0.19
N TYR A 49 5.03 2.94 0.63
CA TYR A 49 5.32 1.52 0.43
C TYR A 49 5.36 1.15 -1.05
N LEU A 50 4.39 1.60 -1.85
CA LEU A 50 4.33 1.35 -3.29
C LEU A 50 5.53 1.92 -4.05
N ARG A 51 6.05 3.07 -3.63
CA ARG A 51 7.30 3.64 -4.16
C ARG A 51 8.53 2.81 -3.76
N GLY A 52 8.48 2.12 -2.63
CA GLY A 52 9.52 1.21 -2.14
C GLY A 52 9.54 -0.17 -2.82
N VAL A 53 8.39 -0.70 -3.25
CA VAL A 53 8.27 -2.03 -3.90
C VAL A 53 9.24 -2.27 -5.06
N PRO A 54 9.42 -1.35 -6.04
CA PRO A 54 10.36 -1.58 -7.14
C PRO A 54 11.85 -1.56 -6.72
N LYS A 55 12.19 -0.95 -5.57
CA LYS A 55 13.56 -0.97 -5.03
C LYS A 55 13.85 -2.25 -4.22
N ALA A 56 12.88 -2.79 -3.50
CA ALA A 56 13.05 -4.00 -2.69
C ALA A 56 13.19 -5.27 -3.56
N ARG A 57 12.40 -5.43 -4.63
CA ARG A 57 12.49 -6.61 -5.51
C ARG A 57 13.78 -6.65 -6.32
N ARG A 58 14.39 -5.50 -6.64
CA ARG A 58 15.68 -5.43 -7.35
C ARG A 58 16.87 -5.80 -6.46
N TRP A 59 16.75 -5.70 -5.14
CA TRP A 59 17.78 -6.14 -4.19
C TRP A 59 17.74 -7.64 -3.87
N MET A 60 16.61 -8.32 -4.07
CA MET A 60 16.47 -9.76 -3.78
C MET A 60 16.74 -10.69 -4.98
N SER A 61 16.95 -10.16 -6.19
CA SER A 61 17.30 -10.98 -7.38
C SER A 61 18.76 -10.84 -7.82
N GLY A 62 19.63 -10.31 -6.96
CA GLY A 62 21.05 -10.12 -7.24
C GLY A 62 21.93 -10.70 -6.14
N HIS A 63 21.80 -12.00 -5.85
CA HIS A 63 22.82 -12.75 -5.12
C HIS A 63 22.88 -14.19 -5.60
#